data_AF-A0A7T2YMJ2-F1
#
_entry.id   AF-A0A7T2YMJ2-F1
#
_cell.length_a   1.000
_cell.length_b   1.000
_cell.length_c   1.000
_cell.angle_alpha   90.00
_cell.angle_beta   90.00
_cell.angle_gamma   90.00
#
_symmetry.space_group_name_H-M   'P 1'
#
loop_
_entity.id
_entity.type
_entity.pdbx_description
1 polymer ?
#
loop_
_entity_poly.entity_id
_entity_poly.type
_entity_poly.pdbx_seq_one_letter_code
_entity_poly.pdbx_strand_id
1 'polypeptide(L)' 'MPDLKKGDYALTEQGALLVEIEALIGTERAICKILSGVSRGSNRGIDLKDLEWIDKSDDAVLEFN' A
#
# COMPACT_ATOMS: atom_id res chain seq x y z
N MET A 1 -3.05 -2.12 -15.28
CA MET A 1 -2.66 -1.81 -13.88
C MET A 1 -2.20 -0.37 -13.84
N PRO A 2 -2.58 0.41 -12.81
CA PRO A 2 -2.03 1.76 -12.62
C PRO A 2 -0.51 1.72 -12.55
N ASP A 3 0.14 2.81 -12.96
CA ASP A 3 1.60 2.93 -13.03
C ASP A 3 2.14 3.13 -11.60
N LEU A 4 2.44 2.02 -10.95
CA LEU A 4 2.86 1.98 -9.56
C LEU A 4 4.24 2.57 -9.37
N LYS A 5 4.40 3.37 -8.32
CA LYS A 5 5.71 3.89 -7.94
C LYS A 5 5.94 3.83 -6.44
N LYS A 6 7.22 3.90 -6.07
CA LYS A 6 7.64 4.09 -4.68
C LYS A 6 6.94 5.32 -4.08
N GLY A 7 6.43 5.19 -2.85
CA GLY A 7 5.69 6.23 -2.13
C GLY A 7 4.20 6.31 -2.50
N ASP A 8 3.67 5.38 -3.27
CA ASP A 8 2.23 5.20 -3.40
C ASP A 8 1.66 4.42 -2.21
N TYR A 9 0.40 4.73 -1.89
CA TYR A 9 -0.33 4.10 -0.81
C TYR A 9 -1.37 3.15 -1.37
N ALA A 10 -1.56 2.03 -0.67
CA ALA A 10 -2.57 1.04 -1.01
C ALA A 10 -3.15 0.42 0.25
N LEU A 11 -4.37 -0.09 0.11
CA LEU A 11 -5.00 -0.98 1.08
C LEU A 11 -4.81 -2.42 0.61
N THR A 12 -4.57 -3.35 1.51
CA THR A 12 -4.61 -4.78 1.17
C THR A 12 -6.05 -5.26 1.01
N GLU A 13 -6.30 -6.35 0.25
CA GLU A 13 -7.55 -6.98 -0.22
C GLU A 13 -8.74 -7.11 0.77
N GLN A 14 -8.56 -6.74 2.03
CA GLN A 14 -9.60 -6.72 3.07
C GLN A 14 -9.72 -5.35 3.76
N GLY A 15 -9.17 -4.28 3.19
CA GLY A 15 -9.09 -2.95 3.81
C GLY A 15 -8.30 -2.91 5.13
N ALA A 16 -7.64 -4.02 5.50
CA ALA A 16 -7.14 -4.22 6.85
C ALA A 16 -5.83 -3.49 7.17
N LEU A 17 -5.02 -3.21 6.15
CA LEU A 17 -3.71 -2.60 6.28
C LEU A 17 -3.53 -1.48 5.27
N LEU A 18 -3.19 -0.28 5.77
CA LEU A 18 -2.65 0.80 4.94
C LEU A 18 -1.15 0.58 4.79
N VAL A 19 -0.69 0.51 3.54
CA VAL A 19 0.72 0.27 3.22
C VAL A 19 1.28 1.34 2.28
N GLU A 20 2.57 1.63 2.42
CA GLU A 20 3.35 2.48 1.52
C GLU A 20 4.32 1.61 0.72
N ILE A 21 4.39 1.80 -0.60
CA ILE A 21 5.32 1.06 -1.46
C ILE A 21 6.74 1.59 -1.26
N GLU A 22 7.64 0.71 -0.81
CA GLU A 22 9.06 1.02 -0.63
C GLU A 22 9.90 0.61 -1.85
N ALA A 23 9.54 -0.51 -2.50
CA ALA A 23 10.19 -1.00 -3.69
C ALA A 23 9.26 -1.90 -4.51
N LEU A 24 9.38 -1.86 -5.84
CA LEU A 24 8.74 -2.83 -6.73
C LEU A 24 9.70 -3.99 -7.00
N ILE A 25 9.17 -5.21 -6.98
CA ILE A 25 9.89 -6.43 -7.34
C ILE A 25 9.24 -6.99 -8.61
N GLY A 26 9.79 -6.59 -9.76
CA GLY A 26 9.21 -6.94 -11.05
C GLY A 26 7.83 -6.30 -11.26
N THR A 27 6.94 -7.02 -11.96
CA THR A 27 5.60 -6.52 -12.34
C THR A 27 4.47 -7.02 -11.45
N GLU A 28 4.77 -7.92 -10.50
CA GLU A 28 3.74 -8.65 -9.74
C GLU A 28 3.84 -8.45 -8.23
N ARG A 29 4.97 -7.93 -7.74
CA ARG A 29 5.26 -7.83 -6.30
C ARG A 29 5.79 -6.47 -5.91
N ALA A 30 5.54 -6.10 -4.66
CA ALA A 30 6.16 -4.96 -4.01
C ALA A 30 6.60 -5.29 -2.58
N ILE A 31 7.63 -4.60 -2.12
CA ILE A 31 7.94 -4.45 -0.70
C ILE A 31 7.17 -3.24 -0.24
N CYS A 32 6.29 -3.44 0.76
CA CYS A 32 5.52 -2.36 1.34
C CYS A 32 5.81 -2.23 2.83
N LYS A 33 5.76 -0.99 3.31
CA LYS A 33 5.83 -0.62 4.72
C LYS A 33 4.41 -0.45 5.27
N ILE A 34 4.10 -1.13 6.36
CA ILE A 34 2.77 -1.04 6.99
C ILE A 34 2.68 0.26 7.80
N LEU A 35 1.75 1.15 7.42
CA LEU A 35 1.47 2.42 8.07
C LEU A 35 0.33 2.33 9.11
N SER A 36 -0.67 1.48 8.88
CA SER A 36 -1.80 1.28 9.79
C SER A 36 -2.23 -0.19 9.85
N GLY A 37 -2.58 -0.67 11.06
CA GLY A 37 -2.98 -2.06 11.34
C GLY A 37 -2.23 -2.71 12.50
N VAL A 38 -2.50 -4.00 12.74
CA VAL A 38 -2.02 -4.80 13.90
C VAL A 38 -0.49 -4.99 13.95
N SER A 39 0.23 -4.60 12.90
CA SER A 39 1.70 -4.74 12.80
C SER A 39 2.37 -3.55 12.09
N ARG A 40 2.13 -2.33 12.60
CA ARG A 40 2.82 -1.11 12.15
C ARG A 40 4.35 -1.29 12.13
N GLY A 41 5.01 -0.79 11.08
CA GLY A 41 6.47 -0.72 10.99
C GLY A 41 7.19 -1.99 10.51
N SER A 42 6.47 -3.04 10.13
CA SER A 42 7.07 -4.21 9.46
C SER A 42 7.02 -4.07 7.94
N ASN A 43 8.11 -4.44 7.27
CA ASN A 43 8.13 -4.59 5.81
C ASN A 43 7.69 -6.00 5.44
N ARG A 44 6.76 -6.12 4.49
CA ARG A 44 6.32 -7.41 3.95
C ARG A 44 6.32 -7.38 2.43
N GLY A 45 6.61 -8.53 1.83
CA GLY A 45 6.34 -8.74 0.41
C GLY A 45 4.85 -8.94 0.22
N ILE A 46 4.25 -8.17 -0.69
CA ILE A 46 2.81 -8.20 -1.00
C ILE A 46 2.67 -8.39 -2.52
N ASP A 47 1.73 -9.25 -2.92
CA ASP A 47 1.38 -9.41 -4.32
C ASP A 47 0.50 -8.23 -4.76
N LEU A 48 0.81 -7.61 -5.90
CA LEU A 48 0.15 -6.38 -6.36
C LEU A 48 -1.33 -6.56 -6.68
N LYS A 49 -1.78 -7.79 -6.93
CA LYS A 49 -3.19 -8.13 -7.16
C LYS A 49 -4.03 -8.00 -5.87
N ASP A 50 -3.39 -8.09 -4.72
CA ASP A 50 -4.03 -8.04 -3.40
C ASP A 50 -4.14 -6.59 -2.90
N LEU A 51 -3.87 -5.58 -3.74
CA LEU A 51 -3.84 -4.18 -3.38
C LEU A 51 -5.00 -3.41 -4.02
N GLU A 52 -5.77 -2.72 -3.18
CA GLU A 52 -6.74 -1.70 -3.56
C GLU A 52 -6.08 -0.31 -3.50
N TRP A 53 -6.18 0.42 -4.59
CA TRP A 53 -5.49 1.70 -4.76
C TRP A 53 -6.26 2.84 -4.13
N ILE A 54 -5.53 3.69 -3.43
CA ILE A 54 -6.05 4.94 -2.95
C ILE A 54 -5.63 6.04 -3.93
N ASP A 55 -6.60 6.74 -4.51
CA ASP A 55 -6.29 7.92 -5.30
C ASP A 55 -5.85 9.06 -4.35
N LYS A 56 -4.72 9.71 -4.67
CA LYS A 56 -4.17 10.84 -3.90
C LYS A 56 -5.03 12.11 -4.04
N SER A 57 -6.06 12.08 -4.88
CA SER A 57 -7.05 13.16 -5.03
C SER A 57 -8.21 13.07 -4.03
N ASP A 58 -8.38 11.94 -3.33
CA ASP A 58 -9.38 11.78 -2.26
C ASP A 58 -8.81 12.33 -0.94
N ASP A 59 -9.20 13.57 -0.59
CA ASP A 59 -8.90 14.24 0.69
C ASP A 59 -9.28 13.41 1.94
N ALA A 60 -10.13 12.39 1.79
CA ALA A 60 -10.63 11.55 2.89
C ALA A 60 -9.61 10.59 3.51
N VAL A 61 -8.45 10.36 2.87
CA VAL A 61 -7.49 9.32 3.31
C VAL A 61 -6.55 9.84 4.40
N LEU A 62 -6.35 11.15 4.49
CA LEU A 62 -5.38 11.77 5.39
C LEU A 62 -5.89 11.99 6.82
N GLU A 63 -7.14 11.62 7.14
CA GLU A 63 -7.69 11.76 8.50
C GLU A 63 -7.32 10.60 9.45
N PHE A 64 -6.50 9.63 9.02
CA PHE A 64 -5.87 8.68 9.94
C PHE A 64 -4.61 9.27 10.59
N ASN A 65 -4.77 10.37 11.34
CA ASN A 65 -3.75 10.88 12.26
C ASN A 65 -4.09 10.45 13.70
#